data_AF-C0QPN5-F1
#
_entry.id   AF-C0QPN5-F1
#
_cell.length_a   1.000
_cell.length_b   1.000
_cell.length_c   1.000
_cell.angle_alpha   90.00
_cell.angle_beta   90.00
_cell.angle_gamma   90.00
#
_symmetry.space_group_name_H-M   'P 1'
#
loop_
_entity.id
_entity.type
_entity.pdbx_description
1 polymer ?
#
loop_
_entity_poly.entity_id
_entity_poly.type
_entity_poly.pdbx_seq_one_letter_code
_entity_poly.pdbx_strand_id
1 'polypeptide(L)' 'MKVLNISQAQKEFTKILNERVLIVDNKRKEKKAVILPYEEYLKLISKCKDKEYLLGLLTTGRFSKFKGVLNKS' A
#
# COMPACT_ATOMS: atom_id res chain seq x y z
N MET A 1 -3.84 -0.59 -9.74
CA MET A 1 -3.36 0.31 -8.67
C MET A 1 -2.98 1.61 -9.34
N LYS A 2 -3.66 2.71 -9.00
CA LYS A 2 -3.41 4.06 -9.55
C LYS A 2 -2.09 4.58 -8.98
N VAL A 3 -1.30 5.31 -9.77
CA VAL A 3 -0.04 5.93 -9.31
C VAL A 3 -0.16 7.44 -9.41
N LEU A 4 0.04 8.14 -8.30
CA LEU A 4 -0.03 9.60 -8.23
C LEU A 4 1.27 10.15 -7.67
N ASN A 5 1.69 11.31 -8.16
CA ASN A 5 2.70 12.09 -7.46
C ASN A 5 2.07 12.81 -6.24
N ILE A 6 2.92 13.36 -5.36
CA ILE A 6 2.46 14.02 -4.12
C ILE A 6 1.44 15.13 -4.41
N SER A 7 1.70 15.98 -5.42
CA SER A 7 0.82 17.11 -5.75
C SER A 7 -0.54 16.64 -6.26
N GLN A 8 -0.57 15.61 -7.11
CA GLN A 8 -1.82 15.00 -7.59
C GLN A 8 -2.61 14.36 -6.45
N ALA A 9 -1.92 13.63 -5.56
CA ALA A 9 -2.54 12.99 -4.40
C ALA A 9 -3.16 14.01 -3.44
N GLN A 10 -2.51 15.17 -3.24
CA GLN A 10 -3.06 16.27 -2.44
C GLN A 10 -4.32 16.86 -3.07
N LYS A 11 -4.29 17.10 -4.39
CA LYS A 11 -5.44 17.68 -5.12
C LYS A 11 -6.66 16.77 -5.12
N GLU A 12 -6.46 15.46 -5.17
CA GLU A 12 -7.52 14.46 -5.26
C GLU A 12 -7.75 13.70 -3.95
N PHE A 13 -7.25 14.20 -2.81
CA PHE A 13 -7.14 13.42 -1.57
C PHE A 13 -8.45 12.72 -1.17
N THR A 14 -9.58 13.43 -1.16
CA THR A 14 -10.88 12.85 -0.79
C THR A 14 -11.36 11.79 -1.78
N LYS A 15 -11.01 11.91 -3.06
CA LYS A 15 -11.40 10.96 -4.11
C LYS A 15 -10.61 9.65 -4.04
N ILE A 16 -9.40 9.68 -3.46
CA ILE A 16 -8.50 8.53 -3.43
C ILE A 16 -8.56 7.72 -2.14
N LEU A 17 -9.30 8.15 -1.11
CA LEU A 17 -9.37 7.48 0.20
C LEU A 17 -9.86 6.03 0.14
N ASN A 18 -10.77 5.74 -0.80
CA ASN A 18 -11.34 4.41 -0.99
C ASN A 18 -10.75 3.68 -2.20
N GLU A 19 -9.66 4.18 -2.76
CA GLU A 19 -9.00 3.58 -3.92
C GLU A 19 -7.64 2.97 -3.55
N ARG A 20 -7.18 2.02 -4.37
CA ARG A 20 -5.80 1.51 -4.31
C ARG A 20 -4.87 2.47 -5.03
N VAL A 21 -4.18 3.32 -4.27
CA VAL A 21 -3.29 4.35 -4.81
C VAL A 21 -1.87 4.22 -4.26
N LEU A 22 -0.88 4.25 -5.16
CA LEU A 22 0.53 4.39 -4.83
C LEU A 22 0.94 5.85 -5.03
N ILE A 23 1.45 6.48 -3.96
CA ILE A 23 1.96 7.84 -3.99
C ILE A 23 3.48 7.79 -4.15
N VAL A 24 3.99 8.45 -5.19
CA VAL A 24 5.42 8.53 -5.50
C VAL A 24 5.95 9.96 -5.32
N ASP A 25 7.15 10.07 -4.73
CA ASP A 25 7.91 11.31 -4.70
C ASP A 25 8.71 11.41 -5.99
N ASN A 26 8.18 12.11 -6.99
CA ASN A 26 8.87 12.26 -8.28
C ASN A 26 10.22 12.97 -8.17
N LYS A 27 10.43 13.82 -7.15
CA LYS A 27 11.71 14.52 -6.96
C LYS A 27 12.80 13.54 -6.51
N ARG A 28 12.44 12.57 -5.66
CA ARG A 28 13.36 11.55 -5.13
C ARG A 28 13.29 10.22 -5.89
N LYS A 29 12.34 10.06 -6.81
CA LYS A 29 11.99 8.80 -7.51
C LYS A 29 11.69 7.65 -6.54
N GLU A 30 11.14 7.97 -5.37
CA GLU A 30 10.87 7.01 -4.29
C GLU A 30 9.38 6.78 -4.08
N LYS A 31 9.00 5.57 -3.66
CA LYS A 31 7.64 5.28 -3.21
C LYS A 31 7.45 5.91 -1.83
N LYS A 32 6.49 6.83 -1.72
CA LYS A 32 6.25 7.60 -0.48
C LYS A 32 5.22 6.93 0.41
N ALA A 33 4.10 6.53 -0.18
CA ALA A 33 2.96 5.99 0.56
C ALA A 33 2.07 5.12 -0.32
N VAL A 34 1.25 4.29 0.31
CA VAL A 34 0.21 3.49 -0.34
C VAL A 34 -1.09 3.71 0.43
N ILE A 35 -2.17 4.00 -0.29
CA ILE A 35 -3.54 4.05 0.21
C ILE A 35 -4.24 2.78 -0.24
N LEU A 36 -4.93 2.13 0.69
CA LEU A 36 -5.71 0.92 0.46
C LEU A 36 -7.06 1.05 1.15
N PRO A 37 -8.13 0.48 0.57
CA PRO A 37 -9.39 0.27 1.29
C PRO A 37 -9.13 -0.53 2.58
N TYR A 38 -9.85 -0.16 3.65
CA TYR A 38 -9.64 -0.76 4.96
C TYR A 38 -9.82 -2.28 4.98
N GLU A 39 -10.81 -2.79 4.25
CA GLU A 39 -11.09 -4.23 4.12
C GLU A 39 -9.91 -5.00 3.49
N GLU A 40 -9.24 -4.39 2.52
CA GLU A 40 -8.07 -4.98 1.89
C GLU A 40 -6.86 -4.95 2.80
N TYR A 41 -6.67 -3.85 3.52
CA TYR A 41 -5.68 -3.76 4.56
C TYR A 41 -5.88 -4.87 5.60
N LEU A 42 -7.11 -5.06 6.10
CA LEU A 42 -7.43 -6.14 7.03
C LEU A 42 -7.13 -7.54 6.47
N LYS A 43 -7.44 -7.79 5.19
CA LYS A 43 -7.08 -9.04 4.50
C LYS A 43 -5.56 -9.26 4.37
N LEU A 44 -4.76 -8.21 4.33
CA LEU A 44 -3.30 -8.30 4.32
C LEU A 44 -2.76 -8.56 5.73
N ILE A 45 -3.31 -7.88 6.73
CA ILE A 45 -2.96 -8.09 8.14
C ILE A 45 -3.29 -9.52 8.58
N SER A 46 -4.45 -10.06 8.20
CA SER A 46 -4.85 -11.42 8.58
C SER A 46 -3.95 -12.51 7.97
N LYS A 47 -3.20 -12.20 6.92
CA LYS A 47 -2.21 -13.10 6.31
C LYS A 47 -0.83 -13.01 6.95
N CYS A 48 -0.61 -12.08 7.88
CA CYS A 48 0.63 -11.98 8.63
C CYS A 48 0.62 -13.00 9.77
N LYS A 49 1.65 -13.85 9.83
CA LYS A 49 1.73 -14.95 10.81
C LYS A 49 1.90 -14.47 12.25
N ASP A 50 2.62 -13.37 12.43
CA ASP A 50 2.87 -12.74 13.72
C ASP A 50 3.14 -11.23 13.57
N LYS A 51 3.17 -10.53 14.71
CA LYS A 51 3.36 -9.08 14.79
C LYS A 51 4.76 -8.64 14.34
N GLU A 52 5.78 -9.45 14.55
CA GLU A 52 7.17 -9.15 14.16
C GLU A 52 7.35 -9.23 12.65
N TYR A 53 6.72 -10.21 12.01
CA TYR A 53 6.62 -10.38 10.57
C TYR A 53 5.90 -9.19 9.93
N LEU A 54 4.78 -8.74 10.52
CA LEU A 54 4.09 -7.54 10.08
C LEU A 54 4.96 -6.29 10.22
N LEU A 55 5.63 -6.11 11.36
CA LEU A 55 6.57 -4.99 11.60
C LEU A 55 7.72 -5.00 10.59
N GLY A 56 8.28 -6.17 10.29
CA GLY A 56 9.30 -6.35 9.25
C GLY A 56 8.79 -5.97 7.85
N LEU A 57 7.55 -6.31 7.50
CA LEU A 57 6.94 -5.94 6.22
C LEU A 57 6.66 -4.44 6.11
N LEU A 58 6.20 -3.80 7.20
CA LEU A 58 5.92 -2.37 7.28
C LEU A 58 7.20 -1.53 7.20
N THR A 59 8.21 -1.89 7.99
CA THR A 59 9.51 -1.16 8.06
C THR A 59 10.31 -1.24 6.76
N THR A 60 10.19 -2.33 6.01
CA THR A 60 10.93 -2.52 4.76
C THR A 60 10.18 -2.04 3.51
N GLY A 61 8.97 -1.48 3.63
CA GLY A 61 8.15 -1.07 2.48
C GLY A 61 7.75 -2.23 1.55
N ARG A 62 7.84 -3.47 2.05
CA ARG A 62 7.61 -4.71 1.28
C ARG A 62 6.15 -4.98 0.97
N PHE A 63 5.21 -4.15 1.43
CA PHE A 63 3.83 -4.16 0.92
C PHE A 63 3.77 -4.02 -0.60
N SER A 64 4.72 -3.31 -1.21
CA SER A 64 4.83 -3.24 -2.68
C SER A 64 5.31 -4.53 -3.36
N LYS A 65 5.83 -5.49 -2.59
CA LYS A 65 6.20 -6.86 -3.00
C LYS A 65 5.25 -7.92 -2.47
N PHE A 66 4.15 -7.55 -1.81
CA PHE A 66 3.12 -8.50 -1.37
C PHE A 66 2.40 -9.06 -2.61
N LYS A 67 3.01 -10.04 -3.28
CA LYS A 67 2.30 -10.97 -4.15
C LYS A 67 1.51 -11.87 -3.21
N GLY A 68 0.25 -11.51 -2.97
CA GLY A 68 -0.68 -12.47 -2.41
C GLY A 68 -0.64 -13.71 -3.30
N VAL A 69 -0.07 -14.80 -2.82
CA VAL A 69 -0.24 -16.10 -3.45
C VAL A 69 -1.74 -16.38 -3.32
N LEU A 70 -2.47 -16.18 -4.41
CA LEU A 70 -3.79 -16.78 -4.58
C LEU A 70 -3.54 -18.27 -4.72
N ASN A 71 -3.45 -18.98 -3.58
CA ASN A 71 -3.65 -20.41 -3.60
C ASN A 71 -5.09 -20.62 -4.07
N LYS A 72 -5.23 -21.01 -5.34
CA LYS A 72 -6.43 -21.68 -5.82
C LYS A 72 -6.42 -23.05 -5.15
N SER A 73 -7.25 -23.19 -4.12
CA SER A 73 -7.70 -24.50 -3.61
C SER A 73 -9.18 -24.59 -3.96
#